data_AF-A0A7S2GX56-F1
#
_entry.id   AF-A0A7S2GX56-F1
#
_cell.length_a   1.000
_cell.length_b   1.000
_cell.length_c   1.000
_cell.angle_alpha   90.00
_cell.angle_beta   90.00
_cell.angle_gamma   90.00
#
_symmetry.space_group_name_H-M   'P 1'
#
loop_
_entity.id
_entity.type
_entity.pdbx_description
1 polymer ?
#
loop_
_entity_poly.entity_id
_entity_poly.type
_entity_poly.pdbx_seq_one_letter_code
_entity_poly.pdbx_strand_id
1 'polypeptide(L)'
;MLEDVSNVELEVKESSIPGAGEGLFLASFCAEAGQILLRENPRVIKRNEAKKIMNSIEWKDRNPVIQLNKNRFLDIRKLQMYKANHSSQSNIDVQRTGESCIEVVALRDIYEGEELFWEYSPTWTPP
;
A
#
# COMPACT_ATOMS: atom_id res chain seq x y z
N MET A 1 -18.73 -19.68 -1.93
CA MET A 1 -19.30 -18.46 -1.35
C MET A 1 -18.15 -17.49 -1.22
N LEU A 2 -18.13 -16.44 -2.06
CA LEU A 2 -17.16 -15.36 -1.90
C LEU A 2 -17.74 -14.48 -0.80
N GLU A 3 -17.29 -14.70 0.43
CA GLU A 3 -17.69 -13.88 1.56
C GLU A 3 -17.31 -12.44 1.29
N ASP A 4 -18.26 -11.55 1.61
CA ASP A 4 -18.20 -10.11 1.41
C ASP A 4 -16.83 -9.57 1.79
N VAL A 5 -16.23 -8.81 0.87
CA VAL A 5 -15.26 -7.80 1.28
C VAL A 5 -16.08 -6.83 2.11
N SER A 6 -16.03 -6.98 3.43
CA SER A 6 -16.47 -5.98 4.39
C SER A 6 -16.23 -4.59 3.83
N ASN A 7 -17.27 -3.76 3.74
CA ASN A 7 -17.18 -2.39 3.23
C ASN A 7 -16.35 -1.54 4.20
N VAL A 8 -15.03 -1.69 4.13
CA VAL A 8 -14.07 -0.84 4.81
C VAL A 8 -13.98 0.44 4.00
N GLU A 9 -14.40 1.53 4.61
CA GLU A 9 -14.24 2.88 4.07
C GLU A 9 -12.88 3.41 4.49
N LEU A 10 -12.17 3.96 3.51
CA LEU A 10 -10.84 4.54 3.68
C LEU A 10 -10.86 5.97 3.15
N GLU A 11 -10.18 6.87 3.84
CA GLU A 11 -10.06 8.26 3.43
C GLU A 11 -8.61 8.70 3.33
N VAL A 12 -8.36 9.73 2.51
CA VAL A 12 -7.05 10.36 2.38
C VAL A 12 -7.14 11.75 2.98
N LYS A 13 -6.29 12.04 3.96
CA LYS A 13 -6.18 13.35 4.62
C LYS A 13 -4.72 13.63 5.00
N GLU A 14 -4.45 14.79 5.60
CA GLU A 14 -3.11 15.12 6.08
C GLU A 14 -2.61 14.07 7.08
N SER A 15 -1.38 13.60 6.87
CA SER A 15 -0.74 12.58 7.72
C SER A 15 -0.49 13.12 9.12
N SER A 16 -0.60 12.24 10.11
CA SER A 16 -0.17 12.51 11.48
C SER A 16 1.36 12.63 11.62
N ILE A 17 2.13 12.19 10.62
CA ILE A 17 3.59 12.34 10.57
C ILE A 17 3.95 13.73 10.01
N PRO A 18 4.63 14.60 10.79
CA PRO A 18 5.01 15.93 10.32
C PRO A 18 5.85 15.88 9.03
N GLY A 19 5.37 16.56 7.99
CA GLY A 19 6.06 16.67 6.70
C GLY A 19 5.93 15.45 5.78
N ALA A 20 5.17 14.42 6.15
CA ALA A 20 4.91 13.27 5.27
C ALA A 20 3.88 13.57 4.16
N GLY A 21 3.12 14.66 4.28
CA GLY A 21 2.09 15.04 3.35
C GLY A 21 0.75 14.38 3.68
N GLU A 22 0.21 13.60 2.75
CA GLU A 22 -1.05 12.87 2.96
C GLU A 22 -0.81 11.49 3.58
N GLY A 23 -1.81 10.98 4.29
CA GLY A 23 -1.89 9.63 4.83
C GLY A 23 -3.19 8.94 4.39
N LEU A 24 -3.22 7.62 4.48
CA LEU A 24 -4.41 6.80 4.30
C LEU A 24 -4.97 6.45 5.67
N PHE A 25 -6.27 6.62 5.88
CA PHE A 25 -6.91 6.43 7.18
C PHE A 25 -8.12 5.52 7.08
N LEU A 26 -8.42 4.81 8.17
CA LEU A 26 -9.66 4.07 8.31
C LEU A 26 -10.81 5.05 8.59
N ALA A 27 -11.87 5.01 7.78
CA ALA A 27 -13.10 5.79 7.99
C ALA A 27 -14.26 4.93 8.52
N SER A 28 -14.18 3.61 8.39
CA SER A 28 -15.10 2.70 9.09
C SER A 28 -14.85 2.66 10.59
N PHE A 29 -15.87 2.26 11.36
CA PHE A 29 -15.81 2.14 12.82
C PHE A 29 -14.63 1.30 13.31
N CYS A 30 -14.42 0.12 12.70
CA CYS A 30 -13.35 -0.79 13.02
C CYS A 30 -13.03 -1.70 11.83
N ALA A 31 -11.75 -2.05 11.69
CA ALA A 31 -11.29 -3.19 10.91
C ALA A 31 -10.57 -4.17 11.84
N GLU A 32 -10.97 -5.44 11.80
CA GLU A 32 -10.44 -6.52 12.63
C GLU A 32 -9.05 -6.97 12.14
N ALA A 33 -8.25 -7.50 13.06
CA ALA A 33 -6.99 -8.16 12.72
C ALA A 33 -7.19 -9.24 11.64
N GLY A 34 -6.40 -9.19 10.58
CA GLY A 34 -6.48 -10.10 9.43
C GLY A 34 -7.50 -9.71 8.36
N GLN A 35 -8.29 -8.65 8.58
CA GLN A 35 -9.26 -8.17 7.60
C GLN A 35 -8.55 -7.51 6.41
N ILE A 36 -9.06 -7.77 5.21
CA ILE A 36 -8.61 -7.11 3.98
C ILE A 36 -9.28 -5.74 3.90
N LEU A 37 -8.48 -4.69 3.97
CA LEU A 37 -8.92 -3.30 3.91
C LEU A 37 -9.14 -2.84 2.47
N LEU A 38 -8.29 -3.31 1.55
CA LEU A 38 -8.30 -2.88 0.18
C LEU A 38 -7.66 -3.92 -0.75
N ARG A 39 -8.24 -4.05 -1.95
CA ARG A 39 -7.73 -4.87 -3.06
C ARG A 39 -7.51 -3.98 -4.27
N GLU A 40 -6.27 -3.92 -4.75
CA GLU A 40 -5.93 -3.12 -5.91
C GLU A 40 -5.15 -3.93 -6.95
N ASN A 41 -5.31 -3.55 -8.21
CA ASN A 41 -4.66 -4.21 -9.35
C ASN A 41 -3.63 -3.26 -9.97
N PRO A 42 -2.39 -3.19 -9.42
CA PRO A 42 -1.33 -2.40 -10.00
C PRO A 42 -1.02 -2.80 -11.44
N ARG A 43 -0.64 -1.80 -12.24
CA ARG A 43 -0.10 -2.06 -13.58
C ARG A 43 1.29 -2.67 -13.46
N VAL A 44 1.49 -3.82 -14.11
CA VAL A 44 2.82 -4.45 -14.23
C VAL A 44 3.64 -3.73 -15.30
N ILE A 45 4.83 -3.24 -14.93
CA ILE A 45 5.74 -2.51 -15.81
C ILE A 45 7.11 -3.19 -15.90
N LYS A 46 7.84 -2.92 -16.99
CA LYS A 46 9.21 -3.44 -17.19
C LYS A 46 10.23 -2.60 -16.44
N ARG A 47 11.40 -3.19 -16.14
CA ARG A 47 12.54 -2.52 -15.48
C ARG A 47 12.91 -1.15 -16.07
N ASN A 48 12.91 -1.00 -17.40
CA ASN A 48 13.27 0.27 -18.04
C ASN A 48 12.26 1.38 -17.74
N GLU A 49 10.97 1.03 -17.66
CA GLU A 49 9.92 1.97 -17.29
C GLU A 49 9.98 2.31 -15.80
N ALA A 50 10.16 1.31 -14.93
CA ALA A 50 10.37 1.53 -13.50
C ALA A 50 11.55 2.47 -13.23
N LYS A 51 12.69 2.28 -13.91
CA LYS A 51 13.86 3.18 -13.82
C LYS A 51 13.54 4.61 -14.26
N LYS A 52 12.75 4.80 -15.32
CA LYS A 52 12.34 6.14 -15.76
C LYS A 52 11.49 6.83 -14.70
N ILE A 53 10.61 6.09 -14.03
CA ILE A 53 9.77 6.61 -12.94
C ILE A 53 10.64 6.96 -11.73
N MET A 54 11.43 6.01 -11.21
CA MET A 54 12.26 6.22 -10.00
C MET A 54 13.32 7.34 -10.17
N ASN A 55 13.78 7.60 -11.40
CA ASN A 55 14.74 8.66 -11.69
C ASN A 55 14.09 9.99 -12.07
N SER A 56 12.75 10.10 -12.11
CA SER A 56 12.09 11.37 -12.40
C SER A 56 12.18 12.29 -11.18
N ILE A 57 12.21 13.61 -11.43
CA ILE A 57 12.27 14.62 -10.35
C ILE A 57 11.08 14.48 -9.39
N GLU A 58 9.89 14.17 -9.93
CA GLU A 58 8.64 14.03 -9.18
C GLU A 58 8.68 12.86 -8.18
N TRP A 59 9.32 11.75 -8.55
CA TRP A 59 9.33 10.51 -7.77
C TRP A 59 10.69 10.20 -7.15
N LYS A 60 11.64 11.14 -7.26
CA LYS A 60 12.94 11.07 -6.61
C LYS A 60 12.72 10.98 -5.09
N ASP A 61 13.41 10.03 -4.46
CA ASP A 61 13.32 9.74 -3.02
C ASP A 61 11.92 9.29 -2.55
N ARG A 62 11.05 8.89 -3.48
CA ARG A 62 9.75 8.23 -3.21
C ARG A 62 9.82 6.74 -3.56
N ASN A 63 8.84 5.97 -3.10
CA ASN A 63 8.68 4.54 -3.43
C ASN A 63 7.49 4.29 -4.39
N PRO A 64 7.57 4.74 -5.66
CA PRO A 64 6.45 4.69 -6.61
C PRO A 64 6.15 3.30 -7.18
N VAL A 65 7.01 2.31 -6.90
CA VAL A 65 6.95 0.98 -7.51
C VAL A 65 7.32 -0.10 -6.50
N ILE A 66 6.73 -1.28 -6.65
CA ILE A 66 7.10 -2.48 -5.90
C ILE A 66 7.79 -3.46 -6.85
N GLN A 67 8.95 -3.98 -6.49
CA GLN A 67 9.64 -4.96 -7.34
C GLN A 67 8.94 -6.33 -7.26
N LEU A 68 8.59 -6.91 -8.42
CA LEU A 68 8.09 -8.30 -8.50
C LEU A 68 9.21 -9.30 -8.68
N ASN A 69 10.13 -8.99 -9.59
CA ASN A 69 11.30 -9.81 -9.90
C ASN A 69 12.38 -8.95 -10.59
N LYS A 70 13.44 -9.58 -11.10
CA LYS A 70 14.56 -8.88 -11.74
C LYS A 70 14.17 -7.94 -12.90
N ASN A 71 13.03 -8.18 -13.56
CA ASN A 71 12.62 -7.48 -14.77
C ASN A 71 11.20 -6.86 -14.73
N ARG A 72 10.40 -7.14 -13.70
CA ARG A 72 9.02 -6.67 -13.56
C ARG A 72 8.78 -5.96 -12.22
N PHE A 73 7.96 -4.93 -12.27
CA PHE A 73 7.59 -4.07 -11.13
C PHE A 73 6.08 -3.79 -11.19
N LEU A 74 5.49 -3.47 -10.03
CA LEU A 74 4.14 -2.95 -9.89
C LEU A 74 4.22 -1.42 -9.83
N ASP A 75 3.48 -0.74 -10.70
CA ASP A 75 3.30 0.72 -10.65
C ASP A 75 2.15 1.05 -9.69
N ILE A 76 2.49 1.60 -8.52
CA ILE A 76 1.54 1.86 -7.43
C ILE A 76 1.15 3.34 -7.31
N ARG A 77 1.69 4.23 -8.16
CA ARG A 77 1.51 5.69 -8.04
C ARG A 77 0.06 6.17 -8.08
N LYS A 78 -0.82 5.40 -8.73
CA LYS A 78 -2.24 5.71 -8.88
C LYS A 78 -3.13 4.91 -7.94
N LEU A 79 -2.54 4.11 -7.07
CA LEU A 79 -3.24 3.28 -6.11
C LEU A 79 -3.48 4.05 -4.82
N GLN A 80 -4.62 3.81 -4.20
CA GLN A 80 -4.97 4.37 -2.90
C GLN A 80 -4.02 3.88 -1.81
N MET A 81 -3.54 2.62 -1.87
CA MET A 81 -2.53 2.11 -0.93
C MET A 81 -1.27 2.98 -0.88
N TYR A 82 -0.91 3.68 -1.96
CA TYR A 82 0.29 4.54 -2.01
C TYR A 82 0.22 5.72 -1.05
N LYS A 83 -0.98 6.04 -0.55
CA LYS A 83 -1.18 7.06 0.48
C LYS A 83 -0.84 6.57 1.88
N ALA A 84 -0.71 5.26 2.10
CA ALA A 84 -0.25 4.72 3.39
C ALA A 84 1.24 5.02 3.57
N ASN A 85 1.58 5.67 4.69
CA ASN A 85 2.94 6.09 4.98
C ASN A 85 3.80 4.94 5.54
N HIS A 86 5.12 5.17 5.55
CA HIS A 86 6.07 4.23 6.13
C HIS A 86 6.10 4.31 7.65
N SER A 87 6.09 3.17 8.34
CA SER A 87 6.50 3.07 9.74
C SER A 87 7.14 1.71 10.02
N SER A 88 8.09 1.65 10.96
CA SER A 88 8.59 0.40 11.54
C SER A 88 7.63 -0.21 12.57
N GLN A 89 6.60 0.55 12.96
CA GLN A 89 5.46 0.11 13.76
C GLN A 89 4.21 0.11 12.86
N SER A 90 4.24 -0.69 11.80
CA SER A 90 3.12 -0.80 10.86
C SER A 90 1.90 -1.46 11.52
N ASN A 91 0.71 -1.01 11.11
CA ASN A 91 -0.57 -1.63 11.49
C ASN A 91 -1.23 -2.34 10.30
N ILE A 92 -0.66 -2.24 9.10
CA ILE A 92 -1.08 -2.97 7.91
C ILE A 92 0.09 -3.71 7.26
N ASP A 93 -0.24 -4.79 6.57
CA ASP A 93 0.63 -5.53 5.67
C ASP A 93 0.16 -5.37 4.22
N VAL A 94 1.09 -5.41 3.28
CA VAL A 94 0.81 -5.28 1.85
C VAL A 94 1.29 -6.54 1.15
N GLN A 95 0.34 -7.44 0.92
CA GLN A 95 0.56 -8.74 0.32
C GLN A 95 0.19 -8.68 -1.15
N ARG A 96 0.80 -9.50 -2.03
CA ARG A 96 0.18 -9.78 -3.33
C ARG A 96 -0.42 -11.15 -3.37
N THR A 97 -1.60 -11.18 -3.98
CA THR A 97 -2.36 -12.36 -4.32
C THR A 97 -2.34 -12.52 -5.83
N GLY A 98 -1.90 -13.68 -6.33
CA GLY A 98 -1.81 -13.93 -7.77
C GLY A 98 -0.73 -13.11 -8.49
N GLU A 99 -0.93 -12.84 -9.77
CA GLU A 99 0.11 -12.22 -10.61
C GLU A 99 0.28 -10.71 -10.40
N SER A 100 -0.80 -9.98 -10.12
CA SER A 100 -0.79 -8.52 -10.09
C SER A 100 -1.88 -7.89 -9.22
N CYS A 101 -2.36 -8.60 -8.19
CA CYS A 101 -3.29 -8.02 -7.21
C CYS A 101 -2.57 -7.83 -5.88
N ILE A 102 -2.73 -6.66 -5.28
CA ILE A 102 -2.26 -6.34 -3.93
C ILE A 102 -3.46 -6.35 -2.99
N GLU A 103 -3.27 -6.98 -1.83
CA GLU A 103 -4.16 -6.92 -0.68
C GLU A 103 -3.48 -6.13 0.44
N VAL A 104 -4.20 -5.15 0.98
CA VAL A 104 -3.82 -4.45 2.22
C VAL A 104 -4.57 -5.13 3.36
N VAL A 105 -3.85 -5.68 4.32
CA VAL A 105 -4.40 -6.50 5.41
C VAL A 105 -4.08 -5.85 6.76
N ALA A 106 -5.06 -5.76 7.65
CA ALA A 106 -4.82 -5.27 9.01
C ALA A 106 -3.99 -6.26 9.84
N LEU A 107 -2.93 -5.79 10.50
CA LEU A 107 -2.07 -6.61 11.38
C LEU A 107 -2.62 -6.75 12.80
N ARG A 108 -3.53 -5.87 13.18
CA ARG A 108 -4.24 -5.78 14.45
C ARG A 108 -5.60 -5.13 14.20
N ASP A 109 -6.45 -5.04 15.21
CA ASP A 109 -7.63 -4.19 15.11
C ASP A 109 -7.22 -2.73 14.87
N ILE A 110 -7.91 -2.06 13.96
CA ILE A 110 -7.71 -0.66 13.58
C ILE A 110 -9.04 0.05 13.74
N TYR A 111 -9.04 1.20 14.42
CA TYR A 111 -10.24 1.97 14.72
C TYR A 111 -10.41 3.18 13.81
N GLU A 112 -11.64 3.66 13.71
CA GLU A 112 -11.98 4.87 12.96
C GLU A 112 -11.02 6.02 13.26
N GLY A 113 -10.51 6.65 12.21
CA GLY A 113 -9.59 7.77 12.29
C GLY A 113 -8.12 7.40 12.48
N GLU A 114 -7.77 6.12 12.65
CA GLU A 114 -6.37 5.68 12.66
C GLU A 114 -5.72 5.78 11.28
N GLU A 115 -4.48 6.26 11.23
CA GLU A 115 -3.65 6.26 10.02
C GLU A 115 -3.08 4.86 9.77
N LEU A 116 -3.09 4.45 8.51
CA LEU A 116 -2.54 3.19 8.05
C LEU A 116 -1.07 3.36 7.68
N PHE A 117 -0.23 2.54 8.31
CA PHE A 117 1.21 2.51 8.08
C PHE A 117 1.65 1.12 7.67
N TRP A 118 2.49 1.06 6.65
CA TRP A 118 3.13 -0.17 6.20
C TRP A 118 4.65 -0.04 6.25
N GLU A 119 5.32 -1.18 6.39
CA GLU A 119 6.76 -1.22 6.32
C GLU A 119 7.17 -1.30 4.84
N TYR A 120 7.88 -0.29 4.32
CA TYR A 120 8.33 -0.24 2.91
C TYR A 120 9.47 -1.22 2.63
N SER A 121 9.65 -2.23 3.49
CA SER A 121 10.84 -3.05 3.59
C SER A 121 11.27 -3.54 2.20
N PRO A 122 12.57 -3.48 1.90
CA PRO A 122 13.06 -3.47 0.54
C PRO A 122 12.75 -4.82 -0.09
N THR A 123 11.87 -4.79 -1.09
CA THR A 123 11.68 -5.89 -2.04
C THR A 123 11.24 -7.18 -1.37
N TRP A 124 9.93 -7.39 -1.39
CA TRP A 124 9.32 -8.68 -1.20
C TRP A 124 10.14 -9.79 -1.86
N THR A 125 10.75 -10.62 -1.02
CA THR A 125 11.37 -11.87 -1.45
C THR A 125 10.26 -12.91 -1.30
N PRO A 126 9.69 -13.47 -2.38
CA PRO A 126 8.85 -14.64 -2.21
C PRO A 126 9.68 -15.76 -1.55
N PRO A 127 9.04 -16.69 -0.81
CA PRO A 127 9.73 -17.89 -0.34
C PRO A 127 10.39 -18.67 -1.48
#